data_AF-A0A7K2Q3P8-F1
#
_entry.id   AF-A0A7K2Q3P8-F1
#
_cell.length_a   1.000
_cell.length_b   1.000
_cell.length_c   1.000
_cell.angle_alpha   90.00
_cell.angle_beta   90.00
_cell.angle_gamma   90.00
#
_symmetry.space_group_name_H-M   'P 1'
#
loop_
_entity.id
_entity.type
_entity.pdbx_description
1 polymer ?
#
loop_
_entity_poly.entity_id
_entity_poly.type
_entity_poly.pdbx_seq_one_letter_code
_entity_poly.pdbx_strand_id
1 'polypeptide(L)'
;YPITPASDILHELSKHKNFGVRTFQAEDEIAGIGAALGAAFGGALGVTTTSGPGVALKSETIGLAVSLELPLLIVDIQRGGPSTGLPTKTEQADLLQAMYGRNGEAPVPIVAPRTPADCFDAAIDAARIALTYRTPVFLLSDGYLANGSEPWRIPDVEELPDLRVPFQTTTNHVLADGTEVFWPFKRDPQTLARPWAVPGTPGLEHRIGGIEKQDGTGNISYDPANHDFMVRTRQAKIDGIQVPDLDVDDPDGARTLVLGWGST
;
A
#
# COMPACT_ATOMS: atom_id res chain seq x y z
N TYR A 1 -5.19 -15.93 2.66
CA TYR A 1 -4.64 -17.16 3.25
C TYR A 1 -4.61 -17.00 4.77
N PRO A 2 -5.19 -17.93 5.55
CA PRO A 2 -5.17 -17.85 7.01
C PRO A 2 -3.74 -17.99 7.56
N ILE A 3 -3.32 -17.03 8.38
CA ILE A 3 -2.03 -17.04 9.06
C ILE A 3 -2.15 -16.33 10.41
N THR A 4 -1.71 -16.96 11.49
CA THR A 4 -1.67 -16.32 12.82
C THR A 4 -0.62 -15.20 12.84
N PRO A 5 -0.88 -14.03 13.43
CA PRO A 5 -2.13 -13.58 14.08
C PRO A 5 -3.07 -12.74 13.19
N ALA A 6 -2.90 -12.75 11.86
CA ALA A 6 -3.62 -11.86 10.94
C ALA A 6 -5.01 -12.34 10.47
N SER A 7 -5.38 -13.60 10.73
CA SER A 7 -6.64 -14.18 10.25
C SER A 7 -7.90 -13.45 10.74
N ASP A 8 -7.86 -12.83 11.92
CA ASP A 8 -9.02 -12.18 12.51
C ASP A 8 -9.46 -10.93 11.75
N ILE A 9 -8.55 -10.28 11.03
CA ILE A 9 -8.89 -9.15 10.15
C ILE A 9 -9.83 -9.63 9.03
N LEU A 10 -9.52 -10.77 8.40
CA LEU A 10 -10.38 -11.34 7.37
C LEU A 10 -11.73 -11.78 7.94
N HIS A 11 -11.74 -12.39 9.13
CA HIS A 11 -12.97 -12.77 9.82
C HIS A 11 -13.86 -11.55 10.10
N GLU A 12 -13.27 -10.46 10.58
CA GLU A 12 -14.02 -9.23 10.86
C GLU A 12 -14.55 -8.58 9.57
N LEU A 13 -13.69 -8.39 8.56
CA LEU A 13 -14.09 -7.83 7.26
C LEU A 13 -15.20 -8.64 6.57
N SER A 14 -15.27 -9.95 6.79
CA SER A 14 -16.30 -10.81 6.21
C SER A 14 -17.73 -10.48 6.67
N LYS A 15 -17.86 -9.77 7.82
CA LYS A 15 -19.15 -9.32 8.38
C LYS A 15 -19.65 -8.04 7.71
N HIS A 16 -18.76 -7.27 7.07
CA HIS A 16 -19.01 -5.91 6.57
C HIS A 16 -19.40 -5.86 5.09
N LYS A 17 -20.04 -6.91 4.55
CA LYS A 17 -20.47 -7.00 3.14
C LYS A 17 -21.45 -5.89 2.74
N ASN A 18 -22.23 -5.39 3.70
CA ASN A 18 -23.14 -4.26 3.54
C ASN A 18 -22.42 -2.95 3.18
N PHE A 19 -21.12 -2.84 3.46
CA PHE A 19 -20.26 -1.72 3.03
C PHE A 19 -19.55 -1.97 1.70
N GLY A 20 -19.96 -3.00 0.95
CA GLY A 20 -19.33 -3.38 -0.32
C GLY A 20 -18.01 -4.14 -0.17
N VAL A 21 -17.64 -4.53 1.06
CA VAL A 21 -16.44 -5.33 1.32
C VAL A 21 -16.59 -6.73 0.72
N ARG A 22 -15.61 -7.14 -0.09
CA ARG A 22 -15.53 -8.48 -0.66
C ARG A 22 -14.30 -9.20 -0.13
N THR A 23 -14.53 -10.22 0.68
CA THR A 23 -13.47 -11.08 1.22
C THR A 23 -13.22 -12.29 0.33
N PHE A 24 -11.95 -12.67 0.18
CA PHE A 24 -11.54 -13.86 -0.55
C PHE A 24 -10.47 -14.61 0.25
N GLN A 25 -10.76 -15.86 0.63
CA GLN A 25 -9.77 -16.74 1.23
C GLN A 25 -9.07 -17.53 0.13
N ALA A 26 -7.88 -17.06 -0.25
CA ALA A 26 -7.03 -17.73 -1.22
C ALA A 26 -6.34 -18.98 -0.65
N GLU A 27 -5.93 -19.85 -1.56
CA GLU A 27 -5.20 -21.10 -1.37
C GLU A 27 -3.80 -20.92 -0.79
N ASP A 28 -3.15 -19.80 -1.09
CA ASP A 28 -1.84 -19.40 -0.57
C ASP A 28 -1.69 -17.87 -0.53
N GLU A 29 -0.56 -17.38 -0.03
CA GLU A 29 -0.26 -15.96 0.03
C GLU A 29 -0.08 -15.30 -1.33
N ILE A 30 0.42 -16.03 -2.34
CA ILE A 30 0.68 -15.52 -3.70
C ILE A 30 -0.65 -15.26 -4.41
N ALA A 31 -1.55 -16.24 -4.43
CA ALA A 31 -2.91 -16.10 -4.93
C ALA A 31 -3.68 -15.01 -4.19
N GLY A 32 -3.50 -14.91 -2.86
CA GLY A 32 -4.14 -13.89 -2.03
C GLY A 32 -3.76 -12.47 -2.39
N ILE A 33 -2.47 -12.18 -2.60
CA ILE A 33 -2.04 -10.83 -3.03
C ILE A 33 -2.35 -10.57 -4.50
N GLY A 34 -2.25 -11.59 -5.36
CA GLY A 34 -2.62 -11.48 -6.77
C GLY A 34 -4.09 -11.08 -6.95
N ALA A 35 -5.00 -11.69 -6.19
CA ALA A 35 -6.42 -11.32 -6.18
C ALA A 35 -6.65 -9.88 -5.68
N ALA A 36 -5.96 -9.47 -4.62
CA ALA A 36 -6.05 -8.10 -4.08
C ALA A 36 -5.55 -7.05 -5.09
N LEU A 37 -4.41 -7.30 -5.75
CA LEU A 37 -3.88 -6.44 -6.79
C LEU A 37 -4.78 -6.41 -8.04
N GLY A 38 -5.38 -7.54 -8.41
CA GLY A 38 -6.39 -7.61 -9.47
C GLY A 38 -7.64 -6.80 -9.15
N ALA A 39 -8.10 -6.81 -7.89
CA ALA A 39 -9.19 -5.95 -7.44
C ALA A 39 -8.79 -4.46 -7.54
N ALA A 40 -7.54 -4.11 -7.24
CA ALA A 40 -7.02 -2.77 -7.44
C ALA A 40 -6.96 -2.37 -8.92
N PHE A 41 -6.59 -3.28 -9.81
CA PHE A 41 -6.71 -3.00 -11.25
C PHE A 41 -8.17 -2.74 -11.67
N GLY A 42 -9.13 -3.44 -11.05
CA GLY A 42 -10.56 -3.25 -11.25
C GLY A 42 -11.20 -2.01 -10.59
N GLY A 43 -10.42 -1.15 -9.92
CA GLY A 43 -10.93 0.09 -9.31
C GLY A 43 -11.24 0.01 -7.81
N ALA A 44 -10.94 -1.08 -7.13
CA ALA A 44 -11.10 -1.18 -5.67
C ALA A 44 -9.80 -0.82 -4.93
N LEU A 45 -9.87 -0.55 -3.62
CA LEU A 45 -8.67 -0.64 -2.78
C LEU A 45 -8.34 -2.12 -2.56
N GLY A 46 -7.19 -2.58 -3.06
CA GLY A 46 -6.70 -3.92 -2.75
C GLY A 46 -6.22 -4.00 -1.31
N VAL A 47 -6.60 -5.04 -0.57
CA VAL A 47 -6.11 -5.28 0.80
C VAL A 47 -5.72 -6.75 0.94
N THR A 48 -4.54 -7.00 1.50
CA THR A 48 -4.08 -8.34 1.88
C THR A 48 -3.53 -8.31 3.29
N THR A 49 -3.85 -9.33 4.08
CA THR A 49 -3.40 -9.47 5.47
C THR A 49 -2.44 -10.66 5.57
N THR A 50 -1.40 -10.52 6.39
CA THR A 50 -0.34 -11.53 6.48
C THR A 50 0.55 -11.34 7.71
N SER A 51 1.62 -12.14 7.80
CA SER A 51 2.74 -11.99 8.73
C SER A 51 4.06 -12.22 7.98
N GLY A 52 5.23 -12.02 8.60
CA GLY A 52 6.56 -12.11 7.98
C GLY A 52 6.78 -13.21 6.90
N PRO A 53 6.46 -14.50 7.14
CA PRO A 53 6.60 -15.54 6.12
C PRO A 53 5.75 -15.29 4.87
N GLY A 54 4.54 -14.79 5.05
CA GLY A 54 3.66 -14.44 3.95
C GLY A 54 4.08 -13.17 3.23
N VAL A 55 4.70 -12.19 3.91
CA VAL A 55 5.37 -11.06 3.23
C VAL A 55 6.46 -11.55 2.28
N ALA A 56 7.25 -12.55 2.70
CA ALA A 56 8.30 -13.13 1.85
C ALA A 56 7.70 -13.71 0.56
N LEU A 57 6.62 -14.50 0.66
CA LEU A 57 5.93 -15.07 -0.49
C LEU A 57 5.26 -14.00 -1.38
N LYS A 58 4.79 -12.91 -0.79
CA LYS A 58 4.12 -11.81 -1.51
C LYS A 58 5.08 -10.85 -2.22
N SER A 59 6.38 -10.92 -1.92
CA SER A 59 7.35 -9.88 -2.30
C SER A 59 7.40 -9.61 -3.81
N GLU A 60 7.28 -10.64 -4.65
CA GLU A 60 7.21 -10.47 -6.12
C GLU A 60 5.98 -9.66 -6.54
N THR A 61 4.80 -9.97 -6.00
CA THR A 61 3.56 -9.24 -6.35
C THR A 61 3.54 -7.84 -5.75
N ILE A 62 4.20 -7.60 -4.62
CA ILE A 62 4.40 -6.24 -4.09
C ILE A 62 5.28 -5.44 -5.06
N GLY A 63 6.38 -6.02 -5.57
CA GLY A 63 7.19 -5.41 -6.62
C GLY A 63 6.40 -5.13 -7.89
N LEU A 64 5.53 -6.06 -8.30
CA LEU A 64 4.59 -5.83 -9.40
C LEU A 64 3.66 -4.65 -9.09
N ALA A 65 3.07 -4.55 -7.90
CA ALA A 65 2.20 -3.43 -7.51
C ALA A 65 2.92 -2.07 -7.58
N VAL A 66 4.21 -2.01 -7.22
CA VAL A 66 5.05 -0.81 -7.39
C VAL A 66 5.19 -0.44 -8.87
N SER A 67 5.43 -1.42 -9.74
CA SER A 67 5.56 -1.21 -11.19
C SER A 67 4.22 -0.83 -11.87
N LEU A 68 3.12 -1.46 -11.44
CA LEU A 68 1.78 -1.15 -11.91
C LEU A 68 1.26 0.19 -11.40
N GLU A 69 1.81 0.67 -10.27
CA GLU A 69 1.37 1.87 -9.56
C GLU A 69 -0.12 1.82 -9.24
N LEU A 70 -0.51 0.79 -8.48
CA LEU A 70 -1.87 0.54 -8.03
C LEU A 70 -1.98 0.60 -6.50
N PRO A 71 -3.14 1.02 -5.96
CA PRO A 71 -3.36 1.12 -4.51
C PRO A 71 -3.54 -0.27 -3.89
N LEU A 72 -2.63 -0.66 -3.01
CA LEU A 72 -2.64 -1.95 -2.32
C LEU A 72 -2.21 -1.78 -0.86
N LEU A 73 -2.98 -2.29 0.09
CA LEU A 73 -2.55 -2.39 1.48
C LEU A 73 -2.02 -3.79 1.78
N ILE A 74 -0.81 -3.84 2.33
CA ILE A 74 -0.19 -5.04 2.89
C ILE A 74 -0.20 -4.86 4.41
N VAL A 75 -1.18 -5.49 5.06
CA VAL A 75 -1.26 -5.50 6.51
C VAL A 75 -0.41 -6.65 7.03
N ASP A 76 0.74 -6.33 7.59
CA ASP A 76 1.67 -7.28 8.16
C ASP A 76 1.56 -7.21 9.69
N ILE A 77 1.00 -8.27 10.27
CA ILE A 77 0.95 -8.43 11.71
C ILE A 77 2.17 -9.25 12.13
N GLN A 78 3.20 -8.54 12.56
CA GLN A 78 4.50 -9.11 12.88
C GLN A 78 4.42 -10.09 14.05
N ARG A 79 5.20 -11.17 13.94
CA ARG A 79 5.35 -12.23 14.95
C ARG A 79 6.81 -12.68 14.97
N GLY A 80 7.22 -13.37 16.03
CA GLY A 80 8.63 -13.80 16.20
C GLY A 80 9.13 -14.61 15.01
N GLY A 81 10.26 -14.20 14.44
CA GLY A 81 10.96 -14.89 13.36
C GLY A 81 12.19 -15.69 13.82
N PRO A 82 13.06 -16.14 12.90
CA PRO A 82 12.88 -16.21 11.44
C PRO A 82 12.09 -17.48 11.02
N SER A 83 11.73 -17.57 9.73
CA SER A 83 10.94 -18.68 9.16
C SER A 83 9.58 -18.83 9.89
N THR A 84 9.14 -20.03 10.24
CA THR A 84 7.94 -20.22 11.07
C THR A 84 8.03 -19.46 12.39
N GLY A 85 9.25 -19.35 12.94
CA GLY A 85 9.56 -18.61 14.15
C GLY A 85 8.70 -19.01 15.34
N LEU A 86 8.12 -18.00 16.00
CA LEU A 86 7.27 -18.11 17.17
C LEU A 86 5.90 -17.51 16.85
N PRO A 87 4.96 -18.28 16.23
CA PRO A 87 3.72 -17.73 15.67
C PRO A 87 2.82 -16.97 16.66
N THR A 88 3.00 -17.19 17.96
CA THR A 88 2.22 -16.60 19.05
C THR A 88 3.00 -15.58 19.90
N LYS A 89 4.23 -15.24 19.51
CA LYS A 89 5.05 -14.25 20.23
C LYS A 89 5.19 -12.99 19.39
N THR A 90 5.06 -11.85 20.06
CA THR A 90 5.25 -10.53 19.45
C THR A 90 6.74 -10.29 19.20
N GLU A 91 7.03 -9.73 18.03
CA GLU A 91 8.34 -9.24 17.64
C GLU A 91 8.14 -8.16 16.57
N GLN A 92 9.05 -7.20 16.46
CA GLN A 92 9.03 -6.14 15.43
C GLN A 92 10.26 -6.27 14.51
N ALA A 93 10.49 -7.45 13.95
CA ALA A 93 11.69 -7.77 13.17
C ALA A 93 11.52 -7.66 11.64
N ASP A 94 10.31 -7.38 11.15
CA ASP A 94 10.02 -7.42 9.72
C ASP A 94 10.28 -6.07 9.02
N LEU A 95 10.66 -5.01 9.74
CA LEU A 95 10.88 -3.67 9.17
C LEU A 95 11.85 -3.68 7.96
N LEU A 96 12.99 -4.36 8.07
CA LEU A 96 13.94 -4.42 6.96
C LEU A 96 13.42 -5.25 5.78
N GLN A 97 12.61 -6.28 6.03
CA GLN A 97 11.92 -7.02 4.98
C GLN A 97 10.86 -6.14 4.31
N ALA A 98 10.11 -5.35 5.08
CA ALA A 98 9.17 -4.37 4.57
C ALA A 98 9.84 -3.24 3.80
N MET A 99 11.08 -2.84 4.14
CA MET A 99 11.85 -1.79 3.43
C MET A 99 12.62 -2.28 2.21
N TYR A 100 13.13 -3.52 2.23
CA TYR A 100 14.10 -4.00 1.23
C TYR A 100 13.85 -5.42 0.70
N GLY A 101 12.75 -6.07 1.08
CA GLY A 101 12.47 -7.47 0.71
C GLY A 101 12.13 -7.74 -0.77
N ARG A 102 12.18 -6.71 -1.62
CA ARG A 102 11.82 -6.79 -3.05
C ARG A 102 13.06 -6.60 -3.91
N ASN A 103 13.02 -7.09 -5.15
CA ASN A 103 14.11 -6.91 -6.11
C ASN A 103 14.08 -5.52 -6.77
N GLY A 104 15.26 -4.94 -7.01
CA GLY A 104 15.42 -3.63 -7.63
C GLY A 104 14.98 -2.47 -6.73
N GLU A 105 14.98 -1.26 -7.28
CA GLU A 105 14.53 -0.04 -6.61
C GLU A 105 12.99 0.01 -6.58
N ALA A 106 12.40 -0.65 -5.57
CA ALA A 106 10.95 -0.77 -5.37
C ALA A 106 10.52 -0.15 -4.03
N PRO A 107 10.49 1.20 -3.93
CA PRO A 107 10.14 1.89 -2.70
C PRO A 107 8.66 1.75 -2.37
N VAL A 108 8.36 1.65 -1.08
CA VAL A 108 7.00 1.52 -0.54
C VAL A 108 6.88 2.34 0.75
N PRO A 109 5.76 3.03 0.99
CA PRO A 109 5.48 3.64 2.29
C PRO A 109 5.19 2.58 3.34
N ILE A 110 5.54 2.90 4.59
CA ILE A 110 5.33 2.06 5.75
C ILE A 110 4.66 2.92 6.83
N VAL A 111 3.49 2.49 7.29
CA VAL A 111 2.78 3.06 8.44
C VAL A 111 2.78 2.02 9.55
N ALA A 112 3.10 2.43 10.78
CA ALA A 112 3.11 1.53 11.94
C ALA A 112 2.34 2.19 13.10
N PRO A 113 1.25 1.57 13.59
CA PRO A 113 0.51 2.10 14.73
C PRO A 113 1.28 1.91 16.04
N ARG A 114 1.03 2.79 17.02
CA ARG A 114 1.64 2.71 18.37
C ARG A 114 0.77 2.03 19.43
N THR A 115 -0.55 2.02 19.27
CA THR A 115 -1.50 1.44 20.24
C THR A 115 -2.69 0.78 19.54
N PRO A 116 -3.50 -0.05 20.23
CA PRO A 116 -4.68 -0.68 19.62
C PRO A 116 -5.70 0.33 19.06
N ALA A 117 -5.90 1.49 19.70
CA ALA A 117 -6.74 2.57 19.17
C ALA A 117 -6.13 3.22 17.92
N ASP A 118 -4.82 3.44 17.94
CA ASP A 118 -4.08 4.07 16.84
C ASP A 118 -4.11 3.23 15.55
N CYS A 119 -4.33 1.91 15.65
CA CYS A 119 -4.55 1.05 14.49
C CYS A 119 -5.68 1.54 13.56
N PHE A 120 -6.70 2.21 14.10
CA PHE A 120 -7.79 2.76 13.29
C PHE A 120 -7.30 3.90 12.40
N ASP A 121 -6.63 4.90 12.99
CA ASP A 121 -6.13 6.07 12.27
C ASP A 121 -4.99 5.69 11.32
N ALA A 122 -4.11 4.78 11.75
CA ALA A 122 -3.04 4.24 10.92
C ALA A 122 -3.57 3.50 9.68
N ALA A 123 -4.68 2.76 9.80
CA ALA A 123 -5.31 2.10 8.66
C ALA A 123 -5.94 3.10 7.67
N ILE A 124 -6.55 4.18 8.19
CA ILE A 124 -7.06 5.28 7.37
C ILE A 124 -5.93 5.99 6.65
N ASP A 125 -4.83 6.30 7.34
CA ASP A 125 -3.69 6.99 6.73
C ASP A 125 -3.00 6.11 5.68
N ALA A 126 -2.80 4.82 5.97
CA ALA A 126 -2.29 3.87 4.98
C ALA A 126 -3.19 3.80 3.73
N ALA A 127 -4.51 3.75 3.91
CA ALA A 127 -5.47 3.76 2.81
C ALA A 127 -5.41 5.09 2.02
N ARG A 128 -5.34 6.23 2.70
CA ARG A 128 -5.17 7.56 2.10
C ARG A 128 -3.91 7.61 1.25
N ILE A 129 -2.78 7.13 1.75
CA ILE A 129 -1.50 7.11 1.03
C ILE A 129 -1.61 6.20 -0.19
N ALA A 130 -2.07 4.96 -0.01
CA ALA A 130 -2.18 3.97 -1.09
C ALA A 130 -3.05 4.48 -2.22
N LEU A 131 -4.23 5.03 -1.88
CA LEU A 131 -5.13 5.68 -2.82
C LEU A 131 -4.42 6.90 -3.41
N THR A 132 -4.19 7.98 -2.69
CA THR A 132 -3.64 9.24 -3.23
C THR A 132 -2.43 9.06 -4.16
N TYR A 133 -1.43 8.28 -3.75
CA TYR A 133 -0.17 8.11 -4.47
C TYR A 133 -0.12 6.87 -5.37
N ARG A 134 -1.20 6.08 -5.42
CA ARG A 134 -1.32 4.87 -6.26
C ARG A 134 -0.09 3.97 -6.13
N THR A 135 0.10 3.48 -4.91
CA THR A 135 1.27 2.68 -4.52
C THR A 135 0.87 1.61 -3.50
N PRO A 136 1.57 0.47 -3.45
CA PRO A 136 1.44 -0.43 -2.31
C PRO A 136 1.98 0.24 -1.03
N VAL A 137 1.28 0.05 0.09
CA VAL A 137 1.63 0.56 1.42
C VAL A 137 1.61 -0.58 2.43
N PHE A 138 2.65 -0.66 3.25
CA PHE A 138 2.65 -1.55 4.41
C PHE A 138 1.97 -0.88 5.60
N LEU A 139 1.06 -1.60 6.25
CA LEU A 139 0.62 -1.33 7.60
C LEU A 139 1.28 -2.36 8.51
N LEU A 140 2.37 -1.97 9.18
CA LEU A 140 3.16 -2.83 10.04
C LEU A 140 2.66 -2.75 11.48
N SER A 141 1.84 -3.71 11.88
CA SER A 141 1.43 -3.92 13.27
C SER A 141 2.19 -5.11 13.85
N ASP A 142 1.88 -5.50 15.08
CA ASP A 142 2.49 -6.66 15.72
C ASP A 142 1.44 -7.46 16.52
N GLY A 143 1.86 -8.64 16.99
CA GLY A 143 1.03 -9.52 17.81
C GLY A 143 0.58 -8.92 19.15
N TYR A 144 1.26 -7.90 19.70
CA TYR A 144 0.81 -7.25 20.94
C TYR A 144 -0.38 -6.35 20.65
N LEU A 145 -0.30 -5.49 19.62
CA LEU A 145 -1.42 -4.63 19.21
C LEU A 145 -2.63 -5.45 18.73
N ALA A 146 -2.39 -6.53 17.97
CA ALA A 146 -3.46 -7.38 17.46
C ALA A 146 -4.25 -8.11 18.55
N ASN A 147 -3.63 -8.41 19.69
CA ASN A 147 -4.29 -9.04 20.85
C ASN A 147 -4.62 -8.05 21.98
N GLY A 148 -4.19 -6.80 21.82
CA GLY A 148 -4.38 -5.73 22.79
C GLY A 148 -5.76 -5.10 22.65
N SER A 149 -6.21 -4.45 23.73
CA SER A 149 -7.41 -3.62 23.70
C SER A 149 -7.21 -2.44 24.64
N GLU A 150 -7.79 -1.31 24.28
CA GLU A 150 -7.78 -0.12 25.12
C GLU A 150 -9.10 0.66 24.93
N PRO A 151 -9.49 1.53 25.89
CA PRO A 151 -10.62 2.41 25.71
C PRO A 151 -10.41 3.30 24.48
N TRP A 152 -11.30 3.18 23.50
CA TRP A 152 -11.22 3.93 22.26
C TRP A 152 -12.43 4.87 22.12
N ARG A 153 -12.14 6.13 21.81
CA ARG A 153 -13.17 7.11 21.49
C ARG A 153 -13.58 6.92 20.03
N ILE A 154 -14.83 6.52 19.82
CA ILE A 154 -15.40 6.41 18.47
C ILE A 154 -15.36 7.81 17.83
N PRO A 155 -14.72 7.98 16.67
CA PRO A 155 -14.65 9.25 15.98
C PRO A 155 -16.02 9.62 15.40
N ASP A 156 -16.24 10.91 15.19
CA ASP A 156 -17.36 11.36 14.37
C ASP A 156 -17.08 11.03 12.90
N VAL A 157 -18.06 10.41 12.23
CA VAL A 157 -17.93 10.00 10.82
C VAL A 157 -17.76 11.22 9.91
N GLU A 158 -18.37 12.35 10.27
CA GLU A 158 -18.26 13.59 9.49
C GLU A 158 -16.85 14.23 9.56
N GLU A 159 -16.06 13.87 10.58
CA GLU A 159 -14.68 14.34 10.75
C GLU A 159 -13.65 13.47 10.02
N LEU A 160 -14.04 12.29 9.52
CA LEU A 160 -13.14 11.38 8.81
C LEU A 160 -12.73 11.93 7.44
N PRO A 161 -11.47 11.71 7.00
CA PRO A 161 -11.01 12.19 5.72
C PRO A 161 -11.75 11.52 4.56
N ASP A 162 -12.08 12.29 3.52
CA ASP A 162 -12.64 11.75 2.29
C ASP A 162 -11.56 11.04 1.48
N LEU A 163 -11.65 9.71 1.44
CA LEU A 163 -10.72 8.86 0.70
C LEU A 163 -11.15 8.61 -0.76
N ARG A 164 -12.23 9.23 -1.25
CA ARG A 164 -12.67 9.07 -2.63
C ARG A 164 -11.63 9.64 -3.58
N VAL A 165 -11.31 8.88 -4.61
CA VAL A 165 -10.39 9.29 -5.66
C VAL A 165 -11.06 9.21 -7.03
N PRO A 166 -10.85 10.20 -7.93
CA PRO A 166 -11.44 10.15 -9.25
C PRO A 166 -10.78 9.07 -10.11
N PHE A 167 -11.60 8.35 -10.87
CA PHE A 167 -11.11 7.52 -11.97
C PHE A 167 -10.96 8.37 -13.23
N GLN A 168 -10.02 8.00 -14.08
CA GLN A 168 -9.93 8.58 -15.41
C GLN A 168 -11.11 8.09 -16.26
N THR A 169 -11.86 9.02 -16.84
CA THR A 169 -13.05 8.73 -17.67
C THR A 169 -12.90 9.15 -19.13
N THR A 170 -11.88 9.95 -19.47
CA THR A 170 -11.62 10.46 -20.83
C THR A 170 -10.15 10.31 -21.20
N THR A 171 -9.80 10.55 -22.45
CA THR A 171 -8.41 10.71 -22.91
C THR A 171 -7.72 11.84 -22.13
N ASN A 172 -6.38 11.80 -22.07
CA ASN A 172 -5.60 12.79 -21.30
C ASN A 172 -4.38 13.32 -22.07
N HIS A 173 -4.26 13.01 -23.35
CA HIS A 173 -3.18 13.48 -24.20
C HIS A 173 -3.66 13.67 -25.64
N VAL A 174 -3.01 14.58 -26.38
CA VAL A 174 -3.31 14.88 -27.79
C VAL A 174 -2.02 14.74 -28.58
N LEU A 175 -2.04 13.86 -29.58
CA LEU A 175 -0.90 13.64 -30.47
C LEU A 175 -0.69 14.83 -31.42
N ALA A 176 0.44 14.86 -32.11
CA ALA A 176 0.80 15.94 -33.03
C ALA A 176 -0.20 16.12 -34.19
N ASP A 177 -0.94 15.06 -34.55
CA ASP A 177 -1.97 15.08 -35.59
C ASP A 177 -3.37 15.47 -35.06
N GLY A 178 -3.48 15.81 -33.78
CA GLY A 178 -4.74 16.18 -33.13
C GLY A 178 -5.53 15.00 -32.56
N THR A 179 -5.05 13.76 -32.69
CA THR A 179 -5.73 12.58 -32.15
C THR A 179 -5.66 12.57 -30.62
N GLU A 180 -6.82 12.47 -29.97
CA GLU A 180 -6.89 12.29 -28.52
C GLU A 180 -6.60 10.85 -28.13
N VAL A 181 -5.72 10.65 -27.15
CA VAL A 181 -5.30 9.33 -26.67
C VAL A 181 -5.21 9.30 -25.14
N PHE A 182 -5.27 8.09 -24.58
CA PHE A 182 -5.02 7.86 -23.17
C PHE A 182 -3.56 7.47 -22.93
N TRP A 183 -2.88 8.23 -22.08
CA TRP A 183 -1.53 7.98 -21.60
C TRP A 183 -1.59 7.43 -20.16
N PRO A 184 -1.43 6.10 -19.99
CA PRO A 184 -1.60 5.45 -18.69
C PRO A 184 -0.53 5.86 -17.67
N PHE A 185 0.65 6.31 -18.08
CA PHE A 185 1.72 6.76 -17.17
C PHE A 185 1.90 8.28 -17.20
N LYS A 186 0.89 9.05 -17.61
CA LYS A 186 0.91 10.50 -17.47
C LYS A 186 0.88 10.86 -15.99
N ARG A 187 1.87 11.62 -15.53
CA ARG A 187 2.03 11.96 -14.11
C ARG A 187 1.10 13.08 -13.68
N ASP A 188 0.45 12.88 -12.54
CA ASP A 188 -0.12 13.99 -11.78
C ASP A 188 1.01 14.88 -11.24
N PRO A 189 0.97 16.20 -11.43
CA PRO A 189 2.08 17.08 -11.07
C PRO A 189 2.29 17.25 -9.56
N GLN A 190 1.30 16.91 -8.72
CA GLN A 190 1.39 17.05 -7.27
C GLN A 190 1.81 15.74 -6.60
N THR A 191 1.21 14.63 -7.04
CA THR A 191 1.37 13.32 -6.41
C THR A 191 2.28 12.39 -7.19
N LEU A 192 2.62 12.70 -8.44
CA LEU A 192 3.29 11.81 -9.40
C LEU A 192 2.54 10.50 -9.68
N ALA A 193 1.33 10.36 -9.14
CA ALA A 193 0.48 9.22 -9.39
C ALA A 193 0.08 9.18 -10.87
N ARG A 194 -0.04 7.97 -11.39
CA ARG A 194 -0.63 7.73 -12.70
C ARG A 194 -2.16 7.82 -12.65
N PRO A 195 -2.85 8.10 -13.77
CA PRO A 195 -4.29 7.96 -13.86
C PRO A 195 -4.73 6.52 -13.61
N TRP A 196 -5.85 6.39 -12.90
CA TRP A 196 -6.50 5.11 -12.63
C TRP A 196 -7.73 4.97 -13.53
N ALA A 197 -7.59 4.23 -14.62
CA ALA A 197 -8.67 3.93 -15.54
C ALA A 197 -9.18 2.50 -15.29
N VAL A 198 -10.48 2.35 -15.05
CA VAL A 198 -11.09 1.03 -14.79
C VAL A 198 -11.29 0.29 -16.12
N PRO A 199 -10.94 -1.00 -16.22
CA PRO A 199 -11.20 -1.81 -17.40
C PRO A 199 -12.65 -1.73 -17.86
N GLY A 200 -12.85 -1.59 -19.19
CA GLY A 200 -14.18 -1.40 -19.79
C GLY A 200 -14.58 0.06 -20.00
N THR A 201 -13.78 1.03 -19.54
CA THR A 201 -14.00 2.45 -19.85
C THR A 201 -13.66 2.74 -21.32
N PRO A 202 -14.61 3.21 -22.16
CA PRO A 202 -14.37 3.42 -23.59
C PRO A 202 -13.26 4.42 -23.88
N GLY A 203 -12.36 4.09 -24.82
CA GLY A 203 -11.28 4.98 -25.26
C GLY A 203 -10.07 5.05 -24.34
N LEU A 204 -10.08 4.29 -23.23
CA LEU A 204 -8.97 4.21 -22.27
C LEU A 204 -8.28 2.84 -22.29
N GLU A 205 -8.33 2.13 -23.41
CA GLU A 205 -7.67 0.85 -23.58
C GLU A 205 -6.17 0.99 -23.33
N HIS A 206 -5.64 0.24 -22.36
CA HIS A 206 -4.25 0.36 -21.97
C HIS A 206 -3.70 -0.96 -21.42
N ARG A 207 -2.36 -1.04 -21.35
CA ARG A 207 -1.65 -2.21 -20.83
C ARG A 207 -0.65 -1.80 -19.75
N ILE A 208 -0.91 -2.23 -18.54
CA ILE A 208 0.07 -2.21 -17.45
C ILE A 208 0.65 -3.61 -17.23
N GLY A 209 1.84 -3.71 -16.69
CA GLY A 209 2.55 -4.98 -16.47
C GLY A 209 3.90 -4.72 -15.80
N GLY A 210 4.59 -5.79 -15.39
CA GLY A 210 5.85 -5.67 -14.65
C GLY A 210 7.09 -5.25 -15.47
N ILE A 211 7.01 -5.26 -16.80
CA ILE A 211 8.09 -4.79 -17.67
C ILE A 211 8.12 -3.26 -17.67
N GLU A 212 9.31 -2.66 -17.62
CA GLU A 212 9.52 -1.21 -17.57
C GLU A 212 8.72 -0.46 -18.65
N LYS A 213 8.17 0.67 -18.23
CA LYS A 213 7.20 1.43 -18.98
C LYS A 213 7.77 2.77 -19.41
N GLN A 214 7.49 3.15 -20.64
CA GLN A 214 7.77 4.50 -21.11
C GLN A 214 6.90 5.49 -20.33
N ASP A 215 7.52 6.57 -19.86
CA ASP A 215 6.76 7.69 -19.27
C ASP A 215 5.67 8.20 -20.22
N GLY A 216 4.52 8.56 -19.67
CA GLY A 216 3.34 8.92 -20.44
C GLY A 216 2.66 7.71 -21.10
N THR A 217 3.21 7.21 -22.21
CA THR A 217 2.53 6.25 -23.10
C THR A 217 2.30 4.88 -22.47
N GLY A 218 3.14 4.44 -21.52
CA GLY A 218 3.08 3.09 -20.95
C GLY A 218 3.45 1.96 -21.91
N ASN A 219 4.07 2.27 -23.04
CA ASN A 219 4.67 1.26 -23.90
C ASN A 219 5.87 0.61 -23.20
N ILE A 220 6.27 -0.58 -23.65
CA ILE A 220 7.48 -1.21 -23.14
C ILE A 220 8.68 -0.37 -23.58
N SER A 221 9.58 -0.08 -22.63
CA SER A 221 10.83 0.62 -22.90
C SER A 221 12.01 -0.13 -22.28
N TYR A 222 13.10 -0.24 -23.05
CA TYR A 222 14.40 -0.71 -22.58
C TYR A 222 15.45 0.40 -22.63
N ASP A 223 15.00 1.64 -22.88
CA ASP A 223 15.89 2.79 -22.95
C ASP A 223 16.45 3.11 -21.54
N PRO A 224 17.78 3.21 -21.38
CA PRO A 224 18.39 3.45 -20.07
C PRO A 224 17.97 4.78 -19.43
N ALA A 225 17.78 5.83 -20.22
CA ALA A 225 17.38 7.14 -19.68
C ALA A 225 15.93 7.12 -19.19
N ASN A 226 15.04 6.42 -19.91
CA ASN A 226 13.69 6.16 -19.43
C ASN A 226 13.69 5.35 -18.12
N HIS A 227 14.53 4.32 -18.02
CA HIS A 227 14.61 3.51 -16.81
C HIS A 227 15.06 4.33 -15.60
N ASP A 228 16.16 5.10 -15.71
CA ASP A 228 16.62 5.99 -14.61
C ASP A 228 15.52 7.00 -14.23
N PHE A 229 14.86 7.62 -15.22
CA PHE A 229 13.77 8.55 -14.98
C PHE A 229 12.60 7.90 -14.20
N MET A 230 12.15 6.72 -14.62
CA MET A 230 11.03 6.03 -14.00
C MET A 230 11.37 5.51 -12.60
N VAL A 231 12.60 5.04 -12.38
CA VAL A 231 13.11 4.67 -11.04
C VAL A 231 13.06 5.88 -10.10
N ARG A 232 13.65 7.02 -10.51
CA ARG A 232 13.63 8.24 -9.71
C ARG A 232 12.23 8.78 -9.48
N THR A 233 11.35 8.67 -10.48
CA THR A 233 9.96 9.11 -10.36
C THR A 233 9.20 8.30 -9.31
N ARG A 234 9.38 6.96 -9.30
CA ARG A 234 8.77 6.10 -8.28
C ARG A 234 9.29 6.44 -6.88
N GLN A 235 10.58 6.75 -6.73
CA GLN A 235 11.14 7.21 -5.46
C GLN A 235 10.60 8.58 -5.04
N ALA A 236 10.65 9.58 -5.93
CA ALA A 236 10.17 10.93 -5.67
C ALA A 236 8.68 10.97 -5.29
N LYS A 237 7.89 10.03 -5.82
CA LYS A 237 6.50 9.84 -5.44
C LYS A 237 6.34 9.45 -3.97
N ILE A 238 7.20 8.58 -3.46
CA ILE A 238 7.21 8.19 -2.04
C ILE A 238 7.76 9.33 -1.18
N ASP A 239 8.82 9.99 -1.62
CA ASP A 239 9.40 11.14 -0.91
C ASP A 239 8.43 12.33 -0.82
N GLY A 240 7.50 12.46 -1.77
CA GLY A 240 6.46 13.49 -1.80
C GLY A 240 5.27 13.23 -0.87
N ILE A 241 5.24 12.09 -0.17
CA ILE A 241 4.17 11.77 0.80
C ILE A 241 4.30 12.68 2.01
N GLN A 242 3.24 13.45 2.28
CA GLN A 242 3.15 14.25 3.49
C GLN A 242 2.91 13.32 4.69
N VAL A 243 3.84 13.36 5.64
CA VAL A 243 3.79 12.68 6.93
C VAL A 243 3.87 13.72 8.05
N PRO A 244 3.20 13.49 9.19
CA PRO A 244 3.31 14.40 10.33
C PRO A 244 4.74 14.43 10.88
N ASP A 245 5.09 15.54 11.53
CA ASP A 245 6.33 15.63 12.30
C ASP A 245 6.32 14.61 13.45
N LEU A 246 7.51 14.17 13.86
CA LEU A 246 7.67 13.30 15.01
C LEU A 246 7.19 14.04 16.27
N ASP A 247 6.25 13.43 16.99
CA ASP A 247 5.82 13.91 18.31
C ASP A 247 6.93 13.64 19.33
N VAL A 248 7.33 14.68 20.07
CA VAL A 248 8.43 14.63 21.04
C VAL A 248 7.89 15.02 22.42
N ASP A 249 8.00 14.10 23.37
CA ASP A 249 7.65 14.34 24.78
C ASP A 249 8.91 14.75 25.56
N ASP A 250 9.20 16.06 25.59
CA ASP A 250 10.34 16.64 26.32
C ASP A 250 9.99 17.96 27.04
N PRO A 251 9.09 17.95 28.04
CA PRO A 251 8.47 19.17 28.61
C PRO A 251 9.46 20.25 29.09
N ASP A 252 10.65 19.86 29.57
CA ASP A 252 11.71 20.77 30.03
C ASP A 252 13.07 20.52 29.31
N GLY A 253 13.05 19.78 28.19
CA GLY A 253 14.23 19.24 27.52
C GLY A 253 14.81 17.98 28.18
N ALA A 254 15.38 17.09 27.37
CA ALA A 254 15.89 15.80 27.83
C ALA A 254 17.40 15.63 27.59
N ARG A 255 18.10 14.98 28.54
CA ARG A 255 19.51 14.58 28.36
C ARG A 255 19.66 13.28 27.56
N THR A 256 18.62 12.45 27.55
CA THR A 256 18.61 11.13 26.90
C THR A 256 17.43 11.05 25.95
N LEU A 257 17.69 10.71 24.69
CA LEU A 257 16.67 10.42 23.69
C LEU A 257 16.39 8.91 23.70
N VAL A 258 15.11 8.55 23.82
CA VAL A 258 14.61 7.19 23.55
C VAL A 258 13.78 7.27 22.27
N LEU A 259 14.13 6.46 21.28
CA LEU A 259 13.42 6.37 20.01
C LEU A 259 12.87 4.95 19.85
N GLY A 260 11.56 4.85 19.69
CA GLY A 260 10.83 3.61 19.46
C GLY A 260 9.83 3.77 18.32
N TRP A 261 9.27 2.66 17.88
CA TRP A 261 8.18 2.60 16.91
C TRP A 261 7.35 1.35 17.18
N GLY A 262 6.16 1.26 16.59
CA GLY A 262 5.24 0.17 16.88
C GLY A 262 4.78 0.22 18.34
N SER A 263 4.59 -0.94 18.97
CA SER A 263 4.09 -1.07 20.34
C SER A 263 5.14 -0.87 21.45
N THR A 264 6.36 -0.44 21.13
CA THR A 264 7.48 -0.30 22.08
C THR A 264 7.29 0.84 23.07
#